data_AF-A0A122HRK3-F1
#
_entry.id   AF-A0A122HRK3-F1
#
_cell.length_a   1.000
_cell.length_b   1.000
_cell.length_c   1.000
_cell.angle_alpha   90.00
_cell.angle_beta   90.00
_cell.angle_gamma   90.00
#
_symmetry.space_group_name_H-M   'P 1'
#
loop_
_entity.id
_entity.type
_entity.pdbx_description
1 polymer ?
#
loop_
_entity_poly.entity_id
_entity_poly.type
_entity_poly.pdbx_seq_one_letter_code
_entity_poly.pdbx_strand_id
1 'polypeptide(L)'
;MNEMINNFYNKYMNITLKKIKFIDINIIFNLFNIILLSIYAFTFSLFKEKIANATIFTAIGNLTLLIALRVQITNKTLFNLKQEKIIFDFVICSLILYIGLFSYIHLN
;
A
#
# COMPACT_ATOMS: atom_id res chain seq x y z
N MET A 1 -10.72 12.28 25.53
CA MET A 1 -10.43 11.86 24.15
C MET A 1 -8.99 12.18 23.74
N ASN A 2 -8.52 13.42 23.94
CA ASN A 2 -7.12 13.79 23.62
C ASN A 2 -6.07 13.00 24.41
N GLU A 3 -6.29 12.69 25.69
CA GLU A 3 -5.36 11.85 26.46
C GLU A 3 -5.24 10.43 25.92
N MET A 4 -6.35 9.83 25.46
CA MET A 4 -6.32 8.51 24.83
C MET A 4 -5.51 8.54 23.53
N ILE A 5 -5.75 9.54 22.68
CA ILE A 5 -5.01 9.73 21.42
C ILE A 5 -3.50 9.91 21.69
N ASN A 6 -3.15 10.75 22.68
CA ASN A 6 -1.76 11.00 23.05
C ASN A 6 -1.08 9.75 23.62
N ASN A 7 -1.78 8.97 24.46
CA ASN A 7 -1.24 7.72 24.99
C ASN A 7 -1.02 6.68 23.88
N PHE A 8 -1.94 6.55 22.92
CA PHE A 8 -1.77 5.67 21.77
C PHE A 8 -0.61 6.12 20.87
N TYR A 9 -0.49 7.41 20.61
CA TYR A 9 0.59 7.96 19.78
C TYR A 9 1.97 7.73 20.43
N ASN A 10 2.10 8.01 21.72
CA ASN A 10 3.35 7.79 22.46
C ASN A 10 3.72 6.31 22.50
N LYS A 11 2.74 5.43 22.71
CA LYS A 11 2.93 3.98 22.69
C LYS A 11 3.35 3.48 21.30
N TYR A 12 2.73 3.98 20.24
CA TYR A 12 3.11 3.67 18.86
C TYR A 12 4.54 4.14 18.56
N MET A 13 4.89 5.38 18.92
CA MET A 13 6.21 5.94 18.64
C MET A 13 7.35 5.24 19.37
N ASN A 14 7.12 4.75 20.59
CA ASN A 14 8.18 4.13 21.39
C ASN A 14 8.38 2.64 21.06
N ILE A 15 7.32 1.93 20.64
CA ILE A 15 7.37 0.48 20.41
C ILE A 15 7.72 0.15 18.96
N THR A 16 7.33 0.98 17.99
CA THR A 16 7.51 0.65 16.58
C THR A 16 8.93 0.91 16.08
N LEU A 17 9.51 -0.10 15.43
CA LEU A 17 10.80 0.00 14.75
C LEU A 17 10.75 1.04 13.63
N LYS A 18 11.85 1.79 13.44
CA LYS A 18 11.98 2.83 12.38
C LYS A 18 11.59 2.31 10.98
N LYS A 19 11.89 1.05 10.67
CA LYS A 19 11.52 0.40 9.39
C LYS A 19 10.00 0.30 9.19
N ILE A 20 9.23 0.03 10.26
CA ILE A 20 7.76 -0.08 10.20
C ILE A 20 7.14 1.31 10.05
N LYS A 21 7.67 2.33 10.73
CA LYS A 21 7.23 3.72 10.55
C LYS A 21 7.36 4.21 9.11
N PHE A 22 8.44 3.81 8.43
CA PHE A 22 8.64 4.14 7.01
C PHE A 22 7.57 3.50 6.13
N ILE A 23 7.24 2.22 6.37
CA ILE A 23 6.15 1.53 5.66
C ILE A 23 4.81 2.22 5.95
N ASP A 24 4.55 2.60 7.20
CA ASP A 24 3.30 3.26 7.59
C ASP A 24 3.12 4.64 6.93
N ILE A 25 4.18 5.44 6.82
CA ILE A 25 4.15 6.71 6.06
C ILE A 25 3.85 6.43 4.59
N ASN A 26 4.46 5.40 4.00
CA ASN A 26 4.20 5.03 2.61
C ASN A 26 2.74 4.58 2.38
N ILE A 27 2.14 3.87 3.34
CA ILE A 27 0.72 3.50 3.30
C ILE A 27 -0.16 4.75 3.31
N ILE A 28 0.11 5.72 4.20
CA ILE A 28 -0.65 6.97 4.28
C ILE A 28 -0.53 7.77 2.99
N PHE A 29 0.68 7.88 2.43
CA PHE A 29 0.92 8.54 1.15
C PHE A 29 0.13 7.87 0.02
N ASN A 30 0.12 6.54 -0.02
CA ASN A 30 -0.59 5.80 -1.04
C ASN A 30 -2.12 5.94 -0.92
N LEU A 31 -2.66 6.01 0.31
CA LEU A 31 -4.06 6.34 0.55
C LEU A 31 -4.43 7.72 0.02
N PHE A 32 -3.58 8.72 0.28
CA PHE A 32 -3.79 10.07 -0.22
C PHE A 32 -3.81 10.12 -1.76
N ASN A 33 -2.90 9.37 -2.41
CA ASN A 33 -2.90 9.25 -3.86
C ASN A 33 -4.17 8.60 -4.40
N ILE A 34 -4.69 7.55 -3.75
CA ILE A 34 -5.95 6.91 -4.17
C ILE A 34 -7.11 7.92 -4.12
N ILE A 35 -7.18 8.74 -3.07
CA ILE A 35 -8.22 9.76 -2.91
C ILE A 35 -8.11 10.81 -4.03
N LEU A 36 -6.92 11.36 -4.26
CA LEU A 36 -6.67 12.33 -5.33
C LEU A 36 -7.02 11.75 -6.71
N LEU A 37 -6.63 10.51 -6.97
CA LEU A 37 -6.88 9.83 -8.23
C LEU A 37 -8.37 9.56 -8.43
N SER A 38 -9.09 9.23 -7.36
CA SER A 38 -10.55 9.04 -7.40
C SER A 38 -11.27 10.34 -7.71
N ILE A 39 -10.85 11.45 -7.09
CA ILE A 39 -11.38 12.79 -7.39
C ILE A 39 -11.10 13.16 -8.84
N TYR A 40 -9.87 12.92 -9.32
CA TYR A 40 -9.48 13.18 -10.70
C TYR A 40 -10.29 12.35 -11.70
N ALA A 41 -10.47 11.05 -11.44
CA ALA A 41 -11.27 10.18 -12.28
C ALA A 41 -12.74 10.61 -12.33
N PHE A 42 -13.29 11.08 -11.22
CA PHE A 42 -14.66 11.60 -11.13
C PHE A 42 -14.84 12.91 -11.91
N THR A 43 -13.91 13.85 -11.80
CA THR A 43 -14.01 15.16 -12.48
C THR A 43 -13.69 15.10 -13.96
N PHE A 44 -12.76 14.23 -14.38
CA PHE A 44 -12.30 14.10 -15.77
C PHE A 44 -12.83 12.83 -16.45
N SER A 45 -13.98 12.29 -16.02
CA SER A 45 -14.56 11.02 -16.50
C SER A 45 -14.67 10.90 -18.02
N LEU A 46 -14.60 12.01 -18.75
CA LEU A 46 -14.62 12.11 -20.20
C LEU A 46 -13.34 11.62 -20.92
N PHE A 47 -12.17 11.53 -20.28
CA PHE A 47 -10.90 11.49 -21.02
C PHE A 47 -10.14 10.15 -21.09
N LYS A 48 -10.52 9.09 -20.36
CA LYS A 48 -10.08 7.65 -20.51
C LYS A 48 -10.46 6.81 -19.28
N GLU A 49 -11.71 6.34 -19.20
CA GLU A 49 -12.20 5.48 -18.10
C GLU A 49 -11.30 4.26 -17.83
N LYS A 50 -10.73 3.66 -18.88
CA LYS A 50 -9.84 2.50 -18.79
C LYS A 50 -8.57 2.78 -17.97
N ILE A 51 -7.89 3.89 -18.24
CA ILE A 51 -6.64 4.24 -17.55
C ILE A 51 -6.93 4.61 -16.10
N ALA A 52 -8.02 5.33 -15.84
CA ALA A 52 -8.45 5.65 -14.49
C ALA A 52 -8.69 4.37 -13.68
N ASN A 53 -9.47 3.42 -14.21
CA ASN A 53 -9.74 2.14 -13.56
C ASN A 53 -8.45 1.34 -13.31
N ALA A 54 -7.59 1.19 -14.33
CA ALA A 54 -6.32 0.47 -14.20
C ALA A 54 -5.44 1.05 -13.08
N THR A 55 -5.36 2.37 -13.03
CA THR A 55 -4.53 3.09 -12.06
C THR A 55 -5.12 2.99 -10.65
N ILE A 56 -6.43 3.07 -10.48
CA ILE A 56 -7.12 2.88 -9.19
C ILE A 56 -6.89 1.46 -8.66
N PHE A 57 -7.13 0.43 -9.49
CA PHE A 57 -6.93 -0.97 -9.09
C PHE A 57 -5.47 -1.25 -8.73
N THR A 58 -4.52 -0.66 -9.45
CA THR A 58 -3.09 -0.81 -9.15
C THR A 58 -2.71 -0.11 -7.86
N ALA A 59 -3.25 1.07 -7.58
CA ALA A 59 -3.02 1.77 -6.32
C ALA A 59 -3.57 0.98 -5.13
N ILE A 60 -4.77 0.38 -5.27
CA ILE A 60 -5.35 -0.52 -4.26
C ILE A 60 -4.48 -1.77 -4.09
N GLY A 61 -4.04 -2.40 -5.17
CA GLY A 61 -3.15 -3.56 -5.13
C GLY A 61 -1.81 -3.28 -4.43
N ASN A 62 -1.23 -2.10 -4.69
CA ASN A 62 0.01 -1.69 -4.02
C ASN A 62 -0.22 -1.44 -2.51
N LEU A 63 -1.37 -0.86 -2.15
CA LEU A 63 -1.77 -0.68 -0.75
C LEU A 63 -1.93 -2.03 -0.03
N THR A 64 -2.60 -3.00 -0.63
CA THR A 64 -2.80 -4.32 -0.01
C THR A 64 -1.47 -5.05 0.19
N LEU A 65 -0.55 -4.98 -0.79
CA LEU A 65 0.79 -5.55 -0.67
C LEU A 65 1.61 -4.88 0.45
N LEU A 66 1.54 -3.55 0.59
CA LEU A 66 2.22 -2.82 1.67
C LEU A 66 1.68 -3.20 3.06
N ILE A 67 0.37 -3.38 3.19
CA ILE A 67 -0.26 -3.84 4.44
C ILE A 67 0.16 -5.28 4.76
N ALA A 68 0.17 -6.16 3.76
CA ALA A 68 0.64 -7.54 3.93
C ALA A 68 2.10 -7.58 4.41
N LEU A 69 2.98 -6.79 3.79
CA LEU A 69 4.38 -6.64 4.20
C LEU A 69 4.49 -6.17 5.66
N ARG A 70 3.70 -5.17 6.07
CA ARG A 70 3.68 -4.68 7.45
C ARG A 70 3.28 -5.77 8.45
N VAL A 71 2.23 -6.53 8.15
CA VAL A 71 1.73 -7.61 9.01
C VAL A 71 2.76 -8.73 9.15
N GLN A 72 3.37 -9.15 8.03
CA GLN A 72 4.38 -10.20 8.02
C GLN A 72 5.65 -9.82 8.80
N ILE A 73 6.07 -8.55 8.74
CA ILE A 73 7.23 -8.05 9.51
C ILE A 73 6.92 -7.97 11.00
N THR A 74 5.69 -7.59 11.36
CA THR A 74 5.29 -7.37 12.76
C THR A 74 5.04 -8.70 13.48
N ASN A 75 4.35 -9.64 12.84
CA ASN A 75 3.93 -10.92 13.44
C ASN A 75 4.85 -12.07 13.06
N LYS A 76 6.12 -12.00 13.49
CA LYS A 76 7.12 -13.04 13.19
C LYS A 76 6.74 -14.44 13.69
N THR A 77 6.02 -14.53 14.81
CA THR A 77 5.59 -15.79 15.44
C THR A 77 4.58 -16.55 14.59
N LEU A 78 3.72 -15.85 13.87
CA LEU A 78 2.69 -16.46 13.02
C LEU A 78 3.25 -16.91 11.67
N PHE A 79 4.17 -16.14 11.10
CA PHE A 79 4.64 -16.38 9.75
C PHE A 79 5.94 -17.19 9.67
N ASN A 80 6.79 -17.22 10.69
CA ASN A 80 8.07 -17.98 10.73
C ASN A 80 8.89 -17.95 9.42
N LEU A 81 8.81 -16.84 8.68
CA LEU A 81 9.53 -16.63 7.43
C LEU A 81 10.75 -15.76 7.69
N LYS A 82 11.84 -16.04 6.98
CA LYS A 82 13.00 -15.14 6.95
C LYS A 82 12.58 -13.79 6.35
N GLN A 83 13.15 -12.71 6.87
CA GLN A 83 12.86 -11.35 6.40
C GLN A 83 13.20 -11.18 4.91
N GLU A 84 14.25 -11.84 4.43
CA GLU A 84 14.65 -11.84 3.02
C GLU A 84 13.55 -12.41 2.12
N LYS A 85 12.92 -13.51 2.53
CA LYS A 85 11.83 -14.14 1.78
C LYS A 85 10.59 -13.25 1.73
N ILE A 86 10.24 -12.61 2.85
CA ILE A 86 9.12 -11.65 2.91
C ILE A 86 9.32 -10.50 1.91
N ILE A 87 10.53 -9.95 1.82
CA ILE A 87 10.86 -8.87 0.88
C ILE A 87 10.81 -9.39 -0.56
N PHE A 88 11.35 -10.59 -0.81
CA PHE A 88 11.34 -11.21 -2.12
C PHE A 88 9.91 -11.46 -2.64
N ASP A 89 9.04 -12.02 -1.81
CA ASP A 89 7.64 -12.27 -2.14
C ASP A 89 6.92 -10.93 -2.43
N PHE A 90 7.18 -9.88 -1.65
CA PHE A 90 6.64 -8.54 -1.89
C PHE A 90 7.09 -7.96 -3.24
N VAL A 91 8.36 -8.10 -3.60
CA VAL A 91 8.91 -7.61 -4.89
C VAL A 91 8.29 -8.36 -6.06
N ILE A 92 8.19 -9.70 -5.98
CA ILE A 92 7.57 -10.51 -7.04
C ILE A 92 6.11 -10.13 -7.23
N CYS A 93 5.33 -10.06 -6.15
CA CYS A 93 3.92 -9.69 -6.23
C CYS A 93 3.73 -8.28 -6.79
N SER A 94 4.60 -7.34 -6.43
CA SER A 94 4.58 -5.97 -6.97
C SER A 94 4.88 -5.97 -8.47
N LEU A 95 5.89 -6.73 -8.92
CA LEU A 95 6.21 -6.86 -10.34
C LEU A 95 5.03 -7.44 -11.14
N ILE A 96 4.39 -8.49 -10.64
CA ILE A 96 3.21 -9.10 -11.28
C ILE A 96 2.08 -8.07 -11.39
N LEU A 97 1.84 -7.27 -10.34
CA LEU A 97 0.83 -6.22 -10.36
C LEU A 97 1.11 -5.18 -11.45
N TYR A 98 2.35 -4.69 -11.56
CA TYR A 98 2.72 -3.72 -12.60
C TYR A 98 2.68 -4.30 -14.01
N ILE A 99 3.09 -5.56 -14.20
CA ILE A 99 2.96 -6.26 -15.49
C ILE A 99 1.48 -6.41 -15.89
N GLY A 100 0.61 -6.70 -14.91
CA GLY A 100 -0.84 -6.75 -15.10
C GLY A 100 -1.42 -5.40 -15.53
N LEU A 101 -0.98 -4.30 -14.91
CA LEU A 101 -1.34 -2.94 -15.32
C LEU A 101 -0.94 -2.67 -16.78
N PHE A 102 0.32 -2.90 -17.14
CA PHE A 102 0.80 -2.65 -18.51
C PHE A 102 0.03 -3.48 -19.54
N SER A 103 -0.21 -4.76 -19.23
CA SER A 103 -1.01 -5.63 -20.08
C SER A 103 -2.42 -5.09 -20.28
N TYR A 104 -3.09 -4.66 -19.20
CA TYR A 104 -4.45 -4.12 -19.27
C TYR A 104 -4.54 -2.82 -20.08
N ILE A 105 -3.51 -1.96 -20.00
CA ILE A 105 -3.46 -0.70 -20.75
C ILE A 105 -3.12 -0.94 -22.23
N HIS A 106 -2.29 -1.93 -22.56
CA HIS A 106 -1.81 -2.16 -23.94
C HIS A 106 -2.70 -3.08 -24.77
N LEU A 107 -3.33 -4.11 -24.18
CA LEU A 107 -4.12 -5.11 -24.92
C LEU A 107 -5.57 -4.68 -25.23
N ASN A 108 -5.99 -3.49 -24.80
CA ASN A 108 -7.39 -3.04 -24.83
C ASN A 108 -7.55 -1.58 -25.27
#